data_AF-A0A4Y1WV68-F1
#
_entry.id   AF-A0A4Y1WV68-F1
#
_cell.length_a   1.000
_cell.length_b   1.000
_cell.length_c   1.000
_cell.angle_alpha   90.00
_cell.angle_beta   90.00
_cell.angle_gamma   90.00
#
_symmetry.space_group_name_H-M   'P 1'
#
loop_
_entity.id
_entity.type
_entity.pdbx_description
1 polymer ?
#
loop_
_entity_poly.entity_id
_entity_poly.type
_entity_poly.pdbx_seq_one_letter_code
_entity_poly.pdbx_strand_id
1 'polypeptide(L)'
;MKRILPLLFALCAGSALPPLSARNLPAGETPQTTAPAANEAERFIRHFYMNCVFGNAACGPILEKCCTQRLLRKLRADYGYDGEGYAVWLFRTGAQDGPDDVSEIREVASLGDGRYRVDFVDMGTEGRRIVKIVDENGAMKIDAVE
;
A
#
# COMPACT_ATOMS: atom_id res chain seq x y z
N MET A 1 55.83 -7.47 48.47
CA MET A 1 54.89 -7.02 47.42
C MET A 1 53.52 -7.01 48.07
N LYS A 2 53.05 -5.92 48.70
CA LYS A 2 52.27 -4.79 48.12
C LYS A 2 51.18 -5.34 47.18
N ARG A 3 49.86 -5.32 47.48
CA ARG A 3 49.05 -4.34 48.23
C ARG A 3 47.63 -4.87 48.60
N ILE A 4 47.21 -4.58 49.85
CA ILE A 4 45.95 -3.92 50.30
C ILE A 4 44.63 -4.75 50.18
N LEU A 5 44.08 -5.35 51.25
CA LEU A 5 43.24 -4.85 52.39
C LEU A 5 41.78 -4.46 52.01
N PRO A 6 40.80 -4.56 52.95
CA PRO A 6 39.48 -5.18 52.80
C PRO A 6 38.42 -4.05 52.94
N LEU A 7 37.15 -4.36 53.18
CA LEU A 7 36.21 -3.59 54.04
C LEU A 7 34.81 -4.12 53.74
N LEU A 8 34.30 -5.01 54.60
CA LEU A 8 33.27 -4.67 55.59
C LEU A 8 32.16 -3.78 55.01
N PHE A 9 31.03 -4.39 54.69
CA PHE A 9 29.75 -3.73 54.89
C PHE A 9 28.96 -4.45 55.97
N ALA A 10 28.46 -3.61 56.88
CA ALA A 10 27.93 -3.94 58.17
C ALA A 10 26.53 -4.53 58.12
N LEU A 11 26.24 -5.27 59.18
CA LEU A 11 24.97 -5.72 59.71
C LEU A 11 23.96 -4.55 59.88
N CYS A 12 22.68 -4.78 59.55
CA CYS A 12 21.53 -4.72 60.48
C CYS A 12 20.19 -4.40 59.81
N ALA A 13 19.30 -5.40 59.88
CA ALA A 13 17.90 -5.38 60.35
C ALA A 13 16.83 -4.42 59.76
N GLY A 14 15.67 -5.04 59.50
CA GLY A 14 14.33 -4.43 59.48
C GLY A 14 13.91 -3.93 58.09
N SER A 15 12.70 -4.14 57.58
CA SER A 15 11.44 -4.61 58.17
C SER A 15 10.52 -5.03 57.02
N ALA A 16 9.71 -6.07 57.22
CA ALA A 16 8.66 -6.45 56.27
C ALA A 16 7.50 -5.45 56.30
N LEU A 17 7.08 -4.94 55.14
CA LEU A 17 5.80 -4.27 54.85
C LEU A 17 5.43 -4.51 53.35
N PRO A 18 4.14 -4.42 52.98
CA PRO A 18 3.45 -5.33 52.04
C PRO A 18 3.62 -4.99 50.55
N PRO A 19 3.20 -5.87 49.61
CA PRO A 19 3.32 -5.57 48.18
C PRO A 19 2.40 -4.41 47.79
N LEU A 20 3.01 -3.29 47.40
CA LEU A 20 2.32 -2.22 46.71
C LEU A 20 2.17 -2.58 45.24
N SER A 21 0.92 -2.85 44.87
CA SER A 21 0.43 -2.96 43.51
C SER A 21 1.00 -1.84 42.63
N ALA A 22 1.88 -2.22 41.70
CA ALA A 22 2.45 -1.33 40.71
C ALA A 22 1.83 -1.66 39.35
N ARG A 23 0.78 -0.89 39.06
CA ARG A 23 0.54 -0.20 37.78
C ARG A 23 0.37 -1.08 36.53
N ASN A 24 -0.88 -1.10 36.07
CA ASN A 24 -1.28 -1.13 34.66
C ASN A 24 -0.19 -0.50 33.75
N LEU A 25 0.41 -1.34 32.91
CA LEU A 25 0.93 -0.91 31.61
C LEU A 25 -0.25 -0.97 30.64
N PRO A 26 -0.78 0.14 30.13
CA PRO A 26 -1.57 0.07 28.91
C PRO A 26 -0.60 -0.34 27.79
N ALA A 27 -0.92 -1.44 27.11
CA ALA A 27 -0.36 -1.74 25.81
C ALA A 27 -0.52 -0.48 24.95
N GLY A 28 0.61 0.11 24.55
CA GLY A 28 0.63 1.30 23.71
C GLY A 28 -0.19 1.04 22.46
N GLU A 29 -1.23 1.83 22.31
CA GLU A 29 -2.01 2.00 21.09
C GLU A 29 -1.11 2.06 19.85
N THR A 30 -1.40 1.22 18.86
CA THR A 30 -1.47 1.74 17.49
C THR A 30 -2.94 2.02 17.21
N PRO A 31 -3.37 3.28 17.17
CA PRO A 31 -4.67 3.62 16.61
C PRO A 31 -4.61 3.33 15.11
N GLN A 32 -5.20 2.22 14.68
CA GLN A 32 -5.70 2.08 13.30
C GLN A 32 -6.90 3.02 13.15
N THR A 33 -6.63 4.32 13.07
CA THR A 33 -7.63 5.34 12.77
C THR A 33 -7.27 6.02 11.46
N THR A 34 -7.35 5.22 10.40
CA THR A 34 -7.31 5.67 8.99
C THR A 34 -8.42 4.98 8.16
N ALA A 35 -9.42 4.42 8.85
CA ALA A 35 -10.27 3.34 8.35
C ALA A 35 -11.26 3.68 7.21
N PRO A 36 -11.82 4.89 7.03
CA PRO A 36 -12.83 5.11 5.98
C PRO A 36 -12.23 5.38 4.59
N ALA A 37 -11.32 6.35 4.49
CA ALA A 37 -10.77 6.81 3.21
C ALA A 37 -9.79 5.80 2.59
N ALA A 38 -8.99 5.11 3.42
CA ALA A 38 -8.10 4.04 2.94
C ALA A 38 -8.91 2.88 2.32
N ASN A 39 -10.01 2.50 2.96
CA ASN A 39 -10.91 1.46 2.45
C ASN A 39 -11.65 1.90 1.16
N GLU A 40 -11.92 3.18 0.98
CA GLU A 40 -12.52 3.69 -0.26
C GLU A 40 -11.53 3.68 -1.43
N ALA A 41 -10.30 4.15 -1.21
CA ALA A 41 -9.26 4.12 -2.22
C ALA A 41 -8.89 2.69 -2.64
N GLU A 42 -8.81 1.76 -1.68
CA GLU A 42 -8.63 0.34 -2.01
C GLU A 42 -9.76 -0.19 -2.89
N ARG A 43 -11.03 0.05 -2.52
CA ARG A 43 -12.18 -0.38 -3.35
C ARG A 43 -12.13 0.23 -4.75
N PHE A 44 -11.77 1.50 -4.85
CA PHE A 44 -11.61 2.20 -6.13
C PHE A 44 -10.52 1.56 -7.00
N ILE A 45 -9.33 1.32 -6.43
CA ILE A 45 -8.20 0.67 -7.12
C ILE A 45 -8.59 -0.74 -7.57
N ARG A 46 -9.21 -1.53 -6.69
CA ARG A 46 -9.64 -2.89 -7.01
C ARG A 46 -10.67 -2.90 -8.14
N HIS A 47 -11.64 -2.00 -8.11
CA HIS A 47 -12.62 -1.85 -9.19
C HIS A 47 -11.95 -1.50 -10.52
N PHE A 48 -11.03 -0.53 -10.53
CA PHE A 48 -10.29 -0.13 -11.73
C PHE A 48 -9.51 -1.31 -12.33
N TYR A 49 -8.73 -2.02 -11.51
CA TYR A 49 -7.92 -3.15 -11.98
C TYR A 49 -8.78 -4.30 -12.52
N MET A 50 -9.83 -4.71 -11.78
CA MET A 50 -10.66 -5.84 -12.20
C MET A 50 -11.48 -5.57 -13.46
N ASN A 51 -11.94 -4.33 -13.67
CA ASN A 51 -12.84 -4.01 -14.78
C ASN A 51 -12.11 -3.40 -15.99
N CYS A 52 -10.91 -2.85 -15.80
CA CYS A 52 -10.14 -2.19 -16.86
C CYS A 52 -8.84 -2.93 -17.17
N VAL A 53 -7.99 -3.14 -16.16
CA VAL A 53 -6.62 -3.64 -16.37
C VAL A 53 -6.63 -5.13 -16.70
N PHE A 54 -7.35 -5.92 -15.92
CA PHE A 54 -7.53 -7.38 -16.09
C PHE A 54 -8.87 -7.74 -16.72
N GLY A 55 -9.76 -6.76 -16.88
CA GLY A 55 -11.10 -6.98 -17.41
C GLY A 55 -11.11 -7.29 -18.91
N ASN A 56 -12.19 -7.91 -19.35
CA ASN A 56 -12.49 -8.15 -20.77
C ASN A 56 -13.31 -7.02 -21.41
N ALA A 57 -13.69 -6.00 -20.63
CA ALA A 57 -14.43 -4.84 -21.10
C ALA A 57 -13.52 -3.87 -21.86
N ALA A 58 -14.12 -3.03 -22.71
CA ALA A 58 -13.43 -1.91 -23.30
C ALA A 58 -12.96 -0.95 -22.19
N CYS A 59 -11.65 -0.93 -21.92
CA CYS A 59 -11.07 -0.17 -20.82
C CYS A 59 -11.09 1.36 -21.05
N GLY A 60 -11.26 1.84 -22.29
CA GLY A 60 -11.30 3.27 -22.64
C GLY A 60 -12.24 4.13 -21.78
N PRO A 61 -13.56 3.86 -21.73
CA PRO A 61 -14.49 4.59 -20.88
C PRO A 61 -14.16 4.53 -19.38
N ILE A 62 -13.61 3.41 -18.90
CA ILE A 62 -13.20 3.28 -17.50
C ILE A 62 -11.96 4.13 -17.22
N LEU A 63 -10.97 4.15 -18.13
CA LEU A 63 -9.82 5.06 -18.02
C LEU A 63 -10.27 6.51 -17.98
N GLU A 64 -11.16 6.92 -18.89
CA GLU A 64 -11.65 8.31 -18.94
C GLU A 64 -12.39 8.71 -17.66
N LYS A 65 -13.12 7.76 -17.07
CA LYS A 65 -13.80 7.95 -15.79
C LYS A 65 -12.84 7.94 -14.59
N CYS A 66 -11.85 7.06 -14.57
CA CYS A 66 -11.02 6.79 -13.39
C CYS A 66 -9.67 7.50 -13.40
N CYS A 67 -9.17 7.98 -14.54
CA CYS A 67 -7.88 8.65 -14.63
C CYS A 67 -8.03 10.16 -14.78
N THR A 68 -7.03 10.90 -14.31
CA THR A 68 -6.92 12.34 -14.58
C THR A 68 -6.61 12.57 -16.05
N GLN A 69 -6.92 13.76 -16.56
CA GLN A 69 -6.55 14.13 -17.94
C GLN A 69 -5.03 14.11 -18.16
N ARG A 70 -4.25 14.36 -17.10
CA ARG A 70 -2.79 14.26 -17.13
C ARG A 70 -2.34 12.83 -17.43
N LEU A 71 -2.88 11.86 -16.69
CA LEU A 71 -2.55 10.45 -16.92
C LEU A 71 -3.05 9.97 -18.27
N LEU A 72 -4.26 10.33 -18.68
CA LEU A 72 -4.79 9.96 -20.01
C LEU A 72 -3.90 10.44 -21.15
N ARG A 73 -3.37 11.67 -21.09
CA ARG A 73 -2.40 12.16 -22.09
C ARG A 73 -1.14 11.32 -22.13
N LYS A 74 -0.60 10.94 -20.97
CA LYS A 74 0.56 10.03 -20.91
C LYS A 74 0.24 8.67 -21.54
N LEU A 75 -0.88 8.07 -21.17
CA LEU A 75 -1.28 6.77 -21.71
C LEU A 75 -1.48 6.79 -23.23
N ARG A 76 -2.03 7.89 -23.79
CA ARG A 76 -2.13 8.05 -25.25
C ARG A 76 -0.76 8.19 -25.91
N ALA A 77 0.12 9.02 -25.33
CA ALA A 77 1.47 9.22 -25.85
C ALA A 77 2.30 7.92 -25.86
N ASP A 78 2.09 7.05 -24.86
CA ASP A 78 2.82 5.79 -24.71
C ASP A 78 2.19 4.64 -25.51
N TYR A 79 1.03 4.82 -26.17
CA TYR A 79 0.30 3.73 -26.84
C TYR A 79 1.11 3.09 -27.99
N GLY A 80 1.95 3.83 -28.71
CA GLY A 80 2.96 3.25 -29.60
C GLY A 80 2.49 2.38 -30.78
N TYR A 81 1.18 2.10 -30.91
CA TYR A 81 0.56 1.39 -32.02
C TYR A 81 -0.18 2.36 -32.93
N ASP A 82 -0.39 1.95 -34.19
CA ASP A 82 -1.19 2.73 -35.13
C ASP A 82 -2.64 2.86 -34.65
N GLY A 83 -3.18 4.08 -34.72
CA GLY A 83 -4.54 4.40 -34.29
C GLY A 83 -4.63 5.03 -32.90
N GLU A 84 -5.85 5.13 -32.39
CA GLU A 84 -6.15 5.73 -31.08
C GLU A 84 -6.20 4.66 -30.00
N GLY A 85 -5.60 4.95 -28.84
CA GLY A 85 -5.64 4.03 -27.71
C GLY A 85 -4.91 4.55 -26.48
N TYR A 86 -4.89 3.71 -25.46
CA TYR A 86 -4.22 3.99 -24.18
C TYR A 86 -3.28 2.83 -23.84
N ALA A 87 -2.08 3.15 -23.37
CA ALA A 87 -1.08 2.19 -22.90
C ALA A 87 -1.47 1.53 -21.56
N VAL A 88 -2.55 0.75 -21.54
CA VAL A 88 -3.06 0.08 -20.32
C VAL A 88 -2.04 -0.90 -19.73
N TRP A 89 -1.16 -1.46 -20.56
CA TRP A 89 -0.07 -2.34 -20.11
C TRP A 89 0.88 -1.68 -19.10
N LEU A 90 0.90 -0.35 -18.98
CA LEU A 90 1.69 0.31 -17.93
C LEU A 90 1.23 -0.06 -16.51
N PHE A 91 -0.01 -0.52 -16.34
CA PHE A 91 -0.53 -1.03 -15.06
C PHE A 91 -0.24 -2.52 -14.82
N ARG A 92 0.25 -3.23 -15.85
CA ARG A 92 0.43 -4.69 -15.88
C ARG A 92 1.90 -5.06 -15.68
N THR A 93 2.18 -6.36 -15.61
CA THR A 93 3.54 -6.84 -15.82
C THR A 93 3.98 -6.56 -17.25
N GLY A 94 5.29 -6.55 -17.50
CA GLY A 94 5.82 -6.44 -18.87
C GLY A 94 5.69 -7.74 -19.68
N ALA A 95 5.10 -8.78 -19.10
CA ALA A 95 4.90 -10.05 -19.76
C ALA A 95 3.68 -9.96 -20.70
N GLN A 96 3.86 -10.40 -21.94
CA GLN A 96 2.76 -10.48 -22.90
C GLN A 96 1.84 -11.67 -22.60
N ASP A 97 2.44 -12.81 -22.25
CA ASP A 97 1.80 -14.04 -21.79
C ASP A 97 2.46 -14.48 -20.49
N GLY A 98 1.78 -15.32 -19.72
CA GLY A 98 2.37 -15.92 -18.53
C GLY A 98 2.01 -17.40 -18.35
N PRO A 99 2.43 -18.03 -17.24
CA PRO A 99 2.29 -19.47 -17.04
C PRO A 99 0.83 -19.95 -16.89
N ASP A 100 -0.11 -19.05 -16.61
CA ASP A 100 -1.55 -19.33 -16.56
C ASP A 100 -2.39 -18.07 -16.90
N ASP A 101 -3.73 -18.19 -16.89
CA ASP A 101 -4.65 -17.09 -17.22
C ASP A 101 -5.10 -16.26 -16.00
N VAL A 102 -4.55 -16.52 -14.80
CA VAL A 102 -5.01 -15.90 -13.56
C VAL A 102 -4.48 -14.47 -13.45
N SER A 103 -5.38 -13.50 -13.32
CA SER A 103 -5.04 -12.10 -13.04
C SER A 103 -5.87 -11.56 -11.88
N GLU A 104 -5.21 -11.18 -10.78
CA GLU A 104 -5.90 -10.71 -9.57
C GLU A 104 -5.00 -9.83 -8.69
N ILE A 105 -5.61 -9.00 -7.86
CA ILE A 105 -4.90 -8.15 -6.89
C ILE A 105 -4.72 -8.92 -5.59
N ARG A 106 -3.48 -9.07 -5.15
CA ARG A 106 -3.13 -9.68 -3.86
C ARG A 106 -3.28 -8.67 -2.72
N GLU A 107 -2.71 -7.47 -2.88
CA GLU A 107 -2.71 -6.46 -1.84
C GLU A 107 -2.82 -5.04 -2.43
N VAL A 108 -3.51 -4.16 -1.70
CA VAL A 108 -3.43 -2.72 -1.90
C VAL A 108 -2.99 -2.09 -0.58
N ALA A 109 -1.78 -1.52 -0.54
CA ALA A 109 -1.23 -0.93 0.66
C ALA A 109 -1.00 0.57 0.47
N SER A 110 -1.52 1.38 1.39
CA SER A 110 -1.24 2.83 1.40
C SER A 110 0.22 3.09 1.75
N LEU A 111 0.87 3.93 0.95
CA LEU A 111 2.24 4.41 1.17
C LEU A 111 2.29 5.83 1.74
N GLY A 112 1.12 6.43 2.00
CA GLY A 112 0.99 7.85 2.35
C GLY A 112 1.02 8.76 1.12
N ASP A 113 0.66 10.03 1.33
CA ASP A 113 0.57 11.05 0.26
C ASP A 113 -0.25 10.53 -0.95
N GLY A 114 -1.42 9.92 -0.72
CA GLY A 114 -2.27 9.39 -1.79
C GLY A 114 -1.62 8.32 -2.69
N ARG A 115 -0.45 7.78 -2.35
CA ARG A 115 0.22 6.71 -3.09
C ARG A 115 -0.19 5.36 -2.53
N TYR A 116 -0.42 4.40 -3.41
CA TYR A 116 -0.82 3.05 -3.06
C TYR A 116 0.03 2.05 -3.84
N ARG A 117 0.65 1.10 -3.12
CA ARG A 117 1.25 -0.09 -3.70
C ARG A 117 0.14 -1.06 -4.06
N VAL A 118 0.15 -1.56 -5.29
CA VAL A 118 -0.74 -2.61 -5.76
C VAL A 118 0.13 -3.81 -6.10
N ASP A 119 0.04 -4.84 -5.27
CA ASP A 119 0.66 -6.14 -5.54
C ASP A 119 -0.39 -7.05 -6.19
N PHE A 120 -0.03 -7.68 -7.30
CA PHE A 120 -0.96 -8.46 -8.12
C PHE A 120 -0.27 -9.66 -8.76
N VAL A 121 -1.09 -10.55 -9.28
CA VAL A 121 -0.70 -11.58 -10.25
C VAL A 121 -1.35 -11.20 -11.57
N ASP A 122 -0.61 -11.33 -12.66
CA ASP A 122 -1.00 -10.98 -14.02
C ASP A 122 -0.59 -12.14 -14.94
N MET A 123 -1.58 -12.89 -15.39
CA MET A 123 -1.39 -14.14 -16.14
C MET A 123 -0.42 -15.09 -15.42
N GLY A 124 -0.60 -15.30 -14.12
CA GLY A 124 0.26 -16.16 -13.32
C GLY A 124 1.63 -15.56 -12.96
N THR A 125 1.93 -14.33 -13.38
CA THR A 125 3.19 -13.63 -13.06
C THR A 125 2.98 -12.58 -11.98
N GLU A 126 3.81 -12.59 -10.92
CA GLU A 126 3.75 -11.56 -9.89
C GLU A 126 4.16 -10.18 -10.43
N GLY A 127 3.36 -9.17 -10.08
CA GLY A 127 3.56 -7.79 -10.48
C GLY A 127 3.34 -6.82 -9.32
N ARG A 128 3.94 -5.64 -9.47
CA ARG A 128 3.78 -4.53 -8.54
C ARG A 128 3.74 -3.22 -9.30
N ARG A 129 2.80 -2.36 -8.93
CA ARG A 129 2.76 -0.96 -9.35
C ARG A 129 2.53 -0.04 -8.16
N ILE A 130 2.96 1.20 -8.28
CA ILE A 130 2.54 2.28 -7.38
C ILE A 130 1.60 3.19 -8.16
N VAL A 131 0.40 3.41 -7.63
CA VAL A 131 -0.55 4.37 -8.19
C VAL A 131 -0.69 5.58 -7.27
N LYS A 132 -0.77 6.77 -7.86
CA LYS A 132 -1.11 8.01 -7.14
C LYS A 132 -2.58 8.31 -7.35
N ILE A 133 -3.31 8.47 -6.25
CA ILE A 133 -4.71 8.86 -6.22
C ILE A 133 -4.81 10.33 -5.83
N VAL A 134 -5.68 11.07 -6.51
CA VAL A 134 -6.02 12.46 -6.21
C VAL A 134 -7.54 12.64 -6.18
N ASP A 135 -8.00 13.68 -5.49
CA ASP A 135 -9.35 14.21 -5.68
C ASP A 135 -9.31 15.24 -6.81
N GLU A 136 -10.12 15.04 -7.84
CA GLU A 136 -10.32 15.98 -8.93
C GLU A 136 -11.81 16.37 -8.96
N ASN A 137 -12.12 17.52 -8.36
CA ASN A 137 -13.48 18.07 -8.25
C ASN A 137 -14.47 17.15 -7.50
N GLY A 138 -14.05 16.56 -6.38
CA GLY A 138 -14.87 15.67 -5.56
C GLY A 138 -14.97 14.24 -6.11
N ALA A 139 -14.17 13.89 -7.13
CA ALA A 139 -14.09 12.55 -7.68
C ALA A 139 -12.67 11.99 -7.51
N MET A 140 -12.58 10.77 -6.98
CA MET A 140 -11.32 10.04 -6.88
C MET A 140 -10.81 9.65 -8.27
N LYS A 141 -9.54 9.97 -8.56
CA LYS A 141 -8.88 9.70 -9.84
C LYS A 141 -7.48 9.14 -9.64
N ILE A 142 -7.05 8.28 -10.57
CA ILE A 142 -5.66 7.87 -10.72
C ILE A 142 -4.92 8.94 -11.52
N ASP A 143 -3.87 9.50 -10.94
CA ASP A 143 -3.09 10.58 -11.52
C ASP A 143 -1.70 10.16 -12.02
N ALA A 144 -1.18 9.04 -11.52
CA ALA A 144 0.07 8.45 -11.99
C ALA A 144 0.12 6.94 -11.71
N VAL A 145 0.95 6.25 -12.50
CA VAL A 145 1.37 4.86 -12.31
C VAL A 145 2.88 4.77 -12.50
N GLU A 146 3.54 4.03 -11.60
CA GLU A 146 4.98 3.72 -11.54
C GLU A 146 5.22 2.21 -11.49
#